data_AF-A0A165R2V4-F1
#
_entry.id   AF-A0A165R2V4-F1
#
_cell.length_a   1.000
_cell.length_b   1.000
_cell.length_c   1.000
_cell.angle_alpha   90.00
_cell.angle_beta   90.00
_cell.angle_gamma   90.00
#
_symmetry.space_group_name_H-M   'P 1'
#
loop_
_entity.id
_entity.type
_entity.pdbx_description
1 polymer ?
#
loop_
_entity_poly.entity_id
_entity_poly.type
_entity_poly.pdbx_seq_one_letter_code
_entity_poly.pdbx_strand_id
1 'polypeptide(L)'
;MLSNALQEGLYTSLPLASFLTYGGFILLQQFGAISLTDLARHNHTEHLASLAHGDPVPWDAEYAPSAVDLELLEQLMGDANLEKGGFDVESCAKARVRREAAYAGDLDMVHAIIGRGEMALTLGILGGEDKVVPSEMLRRWFVEERFPEGWKPTRRWTLTGTLLTQLDMRIRMGRIRREMEKAKAKVKNA
;
A
#
# COMPACT_ATOMS: atom_id res chain seq x y z
N MET A 1 -9.83 2.98 -21.23
CA MET A 1 -8.88 4.05 -20.86
C MET A 1 -8.02 3.63 -19.67
N LEU A 2 -8.58 3.45 -18.46
CA LEU A 2 -7.79 3.13 -17.26
C LEU A 2 -6.97 1.83 -17.37
N SER A 3 -7.58 0.73 -17.81
CA SER A 3 -6.86 -0.55 -18.00
C SER A 3 -5.71 -0.45 -19.01
N ASN A 4 -5.83 0.39 -20.05
CA ASN A 4 -4.72 0.62 -20.98
C ASN A 4 -3.63 1.48 -20.34
N ALA A 5 -4.00 2.53 -19.60
CA ALA A 5 -3.03 3.36 -18.88
C ALA A 5 -2.23 2.54 -17.85
N LEU A 6 -2.87 1.61 -17.14
CA LEU A 6 -2.18 0.69 -16.23
C LEU A 6 -1.23 -0.27 -16.96
N GLN A 7 -1.59 -0.74 -18.15
CA GLN A 7 -0.75 -1.64 -18.94
C GLN A 7 0.42 -0.91 -19.61
N GLU A 8 0.20 0.31 -20.11
CA GLU A 8 1.20 1.08 -20.85
C GLU A 8 2.11 1.87 -19.91
N GLY A 9 1.54 2.55 -18.91
CA GLY A 9 2.29 3.41 -17.99
C GLY A 9 2.99 2.65 -16.87
N LEU A 10 2.38 1.59 -16.34
CA LEU A 10 2.94 0.80 -15.22
C LEU A 10 3.38 -0.61 -15.62
N TYR A 11 3.29 -0.95 -16.90
CA TYR A 11 3.62 -2.27 -17.44
C TYR A 11 2.96 -3.43 -16.68
N THR A 12 1.68 -3.28 -16.37
CA THR A 12 0.88 -4.36 -15.74
C THR A 12 0.33 -5.32 -16.79
N SER A 13 -0.03 -6.54 -16.39
CA SER A 13 -0.72 -7.49 -17.26
C SER A 13 -2.20 -7.15 -17.41
N LEU A 14 -2.81 -7.51 -18.54
CA LEU A 14 -4.24 -7.31 -18.78
C LEU A 14 -5.13 -7.87 -17.66
N PRO A 15 -4.90 -9.07 -17.11
CA PRO A 15 -5.68 -9.56 -15.97
C PRO A 15 -5.60 -8.65 -14.74
N LEU A 16 -4.41 -8.15 -14.41
CA LEU A 16 -4.22 -7.24 -13.27
C LEU A 16 -4.90 -5.88 -13.55
N ALA A 17 -4.64 -5.29 -14.72
CA ALA A 17 -5.20 -4.00 -15.10
C ALA A 17 -6.73 -4.03 -15.13
N SER A 18 -7.31 -5.11 -15.65
CA SER A 18 -8.76 -5.34 -15.65
C SER A 18 -9.29 -5.51 -14.23
N PHE A 19 -8.62 -6.31 -13.41
CA PHE A 19 -9.01 -6.50 -12.01
C PHE A 19 -9.02 -5.18 -11.23
N LEU A 20 -7.97 -4.37 -11.34
CA LEU A 20 -7.90 -3.06 -10.66
C LEU A 20 -8.95 -2.08 -11.18
N THR A 21 -9.15 -2.04 -12.51
CA THR A 21 -10.13 -1.13 -13.12
C THR A 21 -11.55 -1.49 -12.71
N TYR A 22 -12.00 -2.72 -13.00
CA TYR A 22 -13.37 -3.14 -12.73
C TYR A 22 -13.63 -3.36 -11.24
N GLY A 23 -12.65 -3.89 -10.51
CA GLY A 23 -12.71 -4.03 -9.06
C GLY A 23 -12.84 -2.68 -8.37
N GLY A 24 -12.08 -1.67 -8.81
CA GLY A 24 -12.22 -0.30 -8.33
C GLY A 24 -13.62 0.27 -8.55
N PHE A 25 -14.19 0.13 -9.76
CA PHE A 25 -15.58 0.58 -10.01
C PHE A 25 -16.61 -0.14 -9.14
N ILE A 26 -16.46 -1.45 -8.93
CA ILE A 26 -17.35 -2.23 -8.06
C ILE A 26 -17.23 -1.76 -6.62
N LEU A 27 -16.01 -1.57 -6.12
CA LEU A 27 -15.77 -1.10 -4.75
C LEU A 27 -16.29 0.31 -4.53
N LEU A 28 -16.15 1.22 -5.52
CA LEU A 28 -16.69 2.57 -5.49
C LEU A 28 -18.22 2.63 -5.67
N GLN A 29 -18.85 1.54 -6.11
CA GLN A 29 -20.27 1.47 -6.44
C GLN A 29 -20.71 2.52 -7.48
N GLN A 30 -19.80 2.95 -8.36
CA GLN A 30 -20.03 3.99 -9.35
C GLN A 30 -19.66 3.48 -10.74
N PHE A 31 -20.66 3.35 -11.62
CA PHE A 31 -20.49 2.83 -12.98
C PHE A 31 -20.81 3.95 -13.97
N GLY A 32 -19.78 4.68 -14.41
CA GLY A 32 -19.96 5.82 -15.31
C GLY A 32 -18.73 6.74 -15.33
N ALA A 33 -18.97 8.04 -15.42
CA ALA A 33 -17.91 9.02 -15.21
C ALA A 33 -17.46 8.97 -13.74
N ILE A 34 -16.16 8.80 -13.54
CA ILE A 34 -15.51 8.91 -12.23
C ILE A 34 -14.49 10.03 -12.28
N SER A 35 -14.36 10.74 -11.17
CA SER A 35 -13.25 11.64 -10.90
C SER A 35 -12.19 10.92 -10.06
N LEU A 36 -10.94 11.41 -10.07
CA LEU A 36 -9.93 10.88 -9.14
C LEU A 36 -10.29 11.18 -7.67
N THR A 37 -11.03 12.26 -7.42
CA THR A 37 -11.52 12.60 -6.08
C THR A 37 -12.49 11.56 -5.54
N ASP A 38 -13.23 10.86 -6.42
CA ASP A 38 -14.17 9.81 -6.01
C ASP A 38 -13.44 8.61 -5.37
N LEU A 39 -12.14 8.44 -5.64
CA LEU A 39 -11.32 7.39 -5.02
C LEU A 39 -11.10 7.62 -3.53
N ALA A 40 -11.25 8.86 -3.04
CA ALA A 40 -11.12 9.21 -1.62
C ALA A 40 -12.40 8.94 -0.81
N ARG A 41 -13.46 8.40 -1.42
CA ARG A 41 -14.70 8.04 -0.71
C ARG A 41 -14.44 6.91 0.29
N HIS A 42 -14.75 7.21 1.54
CA HIS A 42 -14.45 6.35 2.68
C HIS A 42 -15.25 5.05 2.66
N ASN A 43 -14.65 3.96 3.16
CA ASN A 43 -15.21 2.60 3.20
C ASN A 43 -15.54 1.99 1.83
N HIS A 44 -14.84 2.42 0.78
CA HIS A 44 -14.97 1.85 -0.57
C HIS A 44 -13.62 1.28 -1.04
N THR A 45 -12.83 2.10 -1.74
CA THR A 45 -11.43 1.77 -2.03
C THR A 45 -10.54 2.41 -0.98
N GLU A 46 -10.80 3.67 -0.64
CA GLU A 46 -10.19 4.33 0.50
C GLU A 46 -10.59 3.62 1.79
N HIS A 47 -9.60 3.47 2.66
CA HIS A 47 -9.74 2.78 3.92
C HIS A 47 -8.84 3.36 5.01
N LEU A 48 -9.23 3.08 6.25
CA LEU A 48 -8.46 3.41 7.43
C LEU A 48 -7.04 2.83 7.37
N ALA A 49 -6.13 3.45 8.11
CA ALA A 49 -4.76 2.99 8.25
C ALA A 49 -3.99 3.01 6.92
N SER A 50 -4.28 3.99 6.08
CA SER A 50 -3.41 4.36 4.96
C SER A 50 -2.00 4.70 5.45
N LEU A 51 -0.98 4.35 4.67
CA LEU A 51 0.43 4.48 5.10
C LEU A 51 0.97 5.91 5.00
N ALA A 52 0.38 6.74 4.14
CA ALA A 52 0.83 8.11 3.87
C ALA A 52 -0.33 9.12 3.77
N HIS A 53 -1.56 8.70 4.09
CA HIS A 53 -2.75 9.56 4.08
C HIS A 53 -3.48 9.41 5.42
N GLY A 54 -4.03 10.52 5.90
CA GLY A 54 -4.82 10.56 7.12
C GLY A 54 -6.16 9.84 6.96
N ASP A 55 -6.75 9.43 8.09
CA ASP A 55 -8.11 8.89 8.14
C ASP A 55 -9.14 10.02 7.99
N PRO A 56 -10.42 9.74 7.68
CA PRO A 56 -11.47 10.76 7.62
C PRO A 56 -11.61 11.54 8.93
N VAL A 57 -11.76 12.86 8.80
CA VAL A 57 -12.03 13.79 9.90
C VAL A 57 -13.19 14.72 9.52
N PRO A 58 -14.35 14.66 10.21
CA PRO A 58 -14.70 13.72 11.29
C PRO A 58 -14.74 12.26 10.81
N TRP A 59 -14.78 11.31 11.75
CA TRP A 59 -14.67 9.87 11.48
C TRP A 59 -15.75 9.31 10.52
N ASP A 60 -16.88 9.99 10.40
CA ASP A 60 -18.01 9.65 9.52
C ASP A 60 -18.03 10.48 8.23
N ALA A 61 -16.98 11.24 7.93
CA ALA A 61 -16.89 12.00 6.69
C ALA A 61 -16.94 11.06 5.47
N GLU A 62 -17.68 11.47 4.44
CA GLU A 62 -17.80 10.68 3.20
C GLU A 62 -16.45 10.57 2.47
N TYR A 63 -15.58 11.57 2.57
CA TYR A 63 -14.29 11.61 1.90
C TYR A 63 -13.16 11.73 2.94
N ALA A 64 -12.12 10.91 2.78
CA ALA A 64 -10.88 11.04 3.54
C ALA A 64 -9.95 12.09 2.92
N PRO A 65 -8.99 12.64 3.69
CA PRO A 65 -7.94 13.50 3.14
C PRO A 65 -7.13 12.78 2.06
N SER A 66 -7.06 13.38 0.87
CA SER A 66 -6.26 12.84 -0.25
C SER A 66 -4.84 13.41 -0.33
N ALA A 67 -4.54 14.47 0.43
CA ALA A 67 -3.20 15.03 0.50
C ALA A 67 -2.29 14.12 1.34
N VAL A 68 -1.04 13.96 0.90
CA VAL A 68 -0.03 13.22 1.64
C VAL A 68 0.17 13.84 3.02
N ASP A 69 0.01 13.02 4.04
CA ASP A 69 0.37 13.35 5.42
C ASP A 69 1.87 13.12 5.60
N LEU A 70 2.62 14.22 5.75
CA LEU A 70 4.07 14.18 5.86
C LEU A 70 4.53 13.46 7.14
N GLU A 71 3.76 13.50 8.23
CA GLU A 71 4.12 12.77 9.45
C GLU A 71 4.00 11.26 9.23
N LEU A 72 2.89 10.81 8.63
CA LEU A 72 2.71 9.40 8.28
C LEU A 72 3.76 8.93 7.27
N LEU A 73 4.10 9.77 6.29
CA LEU A 73 5.17 9.49 5.35
C LEU A 73 6.54 9.35 6.05
N GLU A 74 6.89 10.23 6.98
CA GLU A 74 8.13 10.08 7.76
C GLU A 74 8.15 8.79 8.58
N GLN A 75 7.02 8.45 9.21
CA GLN A 75 6.91 7.18 9.93
C GLN A 75 7.10 5.98 8.99
N LEU A 76 6.54 6.03 7.77
CA LEU A 76 6.76 5.01 6.75
C LEU A 76 8.25 4.93 6.37
N MET A 77 8.90 6.08 6.14
CA MET A 77 10.33 6.14 5.80
C MET A 77 11.22 5.55 6.89
N GLY A 78 10.82 5.67 8.16
CA GLY A 78 11.50 5.03 9.29
C GLY A 78 11.44 3.50 9.30
N ASP A 79 10.50 2.89 8.58
CA ASP A 79 10.37 1.42 8.48
C ASP A 79 11.28 0.79 7.41
N ALA A 80 11.97 1.60 6.60
CA ALA A 80 12.79 1.15 5.49
C ALA A 80 13.91 0.18 5.92
N ASN A 81 14.22 -0.79 5.05
CA ASN A 81 15.33 -1.72 5.23
C ASN A 81 16.60 -1.17 4.55
N LEU A 82 17.40 -0.41 5.31
CA LEU A 82 18.61 0.22 4.80
C LEU A 82 19.67 -0.79 4.33
N GLU A 83 19.73 -1.98 4.94
CA GLU A 83 20.66 -3.04 4.53
C GLU A 83 20.37 -3.58 3.14
N LYS A 84 19.09 -3.55 2.72
CA LYS A 84 18.66 -3.94 1.38
C LYS A 84 18.51 -2.76 0.41
N GLY A 85 18.82 -1.55 0.86
CA GLY A 85 18.75 -0.34 0.03
C GLY A 85 17.36 0.29 -0.07
N GLY A 86 16.39 -0.08 0.78
CA GLY A 86 15.09 0.58 0.83
C GLY A 86 13.94 -0.31 1.28
N PHE A 87 12.80 -0.22 0.59
CA PHE A 87 11.59 -0.94 0.94
C PHE A 87 11.52 -2.30 0.26
N ASP A 88 11.60 -3.37 1.06
CA ASP A 88 11.27 -4.74 0.68
C ASP A 88 9.94 -5.20 1.34
N VAL A 89 9.52 -6.45 1.11
CA VAL A 89 8.29 -7.00 1.71
C VAL A 89 8.31 -6.96 3.24
N GLU A 90 9.50 -7.13 3.85
CA GLU A 90 9.68 -7.11 5.31
C GLU A 90 9.43 -5.71 5.89
N SER A 91 10.05 -4.68 5.33
CA SER A 91 9.81 -3.28 5.72
C SER A 91 8.35 -2.86 5.53
N CYS A 92 7.72 -3.25 4.42
CA CYS A 92 6.30 -2.98 4.19
C CYS A 92 5.41 -3.67 5.23
N ALA A 93 5.75 -4.91 5.62
CA ALA A 93 5.03 -5.62 6.67
C ALA A 93 5.19 -4.92 8.04
N LYS A 94 6.38 -4.41 8.37
CA LYS A 94 6.62 -3.62 9.59
C LYS A 94 5.76 -2.35 9.60
N ALA A 95 5.77 -1.60 8.50
CA ALA A 95 4.98 -0.38 8.36
C ALA A 95 3.48 -0.64 8.54
N ARG A 96 2.94 -1.70 7.92
CA ARG A 96 1.54 -2.09 8.10
C ARG A 96 1.24 -2.49 9.54
N VAL A 97 2.09 -3.30 10.19
CA VAL A 97 1.88 -3.67 11.61
C VAL A 97 1.90 -2.45 12.51
N ARG A 98 2.84 -1.52 12.31
CA ARG A 98 2.92 -0.27 13.07
C ARG A 98 1.65 0.57 12.87
N ARG A 99 1.25 0.82 11.62
CA ARG A 99 0.09 1.66 11.31
C ARG A 99 -1.20 1.04 11.86
N GLU A 100 -1.39 -0.27 11.70
CA GLU A 100 -2.57 -0.98 12.20
C GLU A 100 -2.61 -1.09 13.73
N ALA A 101 -1.47 -1.04 14.42
CA ALA A 101 -1.42 -1.08 15.89
C ALA A 101 -2.00 0.18 16.56
N ALA A 102 -2.25 1.26 15.80
CA ALA A 102 -2.89 2.47 16.31
C ALA A 102 -4.41 2.30 16.54
N TYR A 103 -5.00 1.19 16.09
CA TYR A 103 -6.44 0.93 16.18
C TYR A 103 -6.73 -0.17 17.20
N ALA A 104 -7.87 -0.04 17.89
CA ALA A 104 -8.29 -0.99 18.93
C ALA A 104 -8.77 -2.35 18.39
N GLY A 105 -8.92 -2.49 17.07
CA GLY A 105 -9.39 -3.70 16.42
C GLY A 105 -8.70 -3.93 15.06
N ASP A 106 -8.90 -5.11 14.51
CA ASP A 106 -8.44 -5.42 13.16
C ASP A 106 -9.25 -4.60 12.13
N LEU A 107 -8.58 -4.16 11.08
CA LEU A 107 -9.26 -3.71 9.86
C LEU A 107 -10.16 -4.83 9.35
N ASP A 108 -11.27 -4.49 8.70
CA ASP A 108 -12.06 -5.51 8.03
C ASP A 108 -11.23 -6.22 6.95
N MET A 109 -11.65 -7.44 6.63
CA MET A 109 -10.86 -8.34 5.80
C MET A 109 -10.60 -7.78 4.39
N VAL A 110 -11.54 -7.01 3.83
CA VAL A 110 -11.42 -6.46 2.47
C VAL A 110 -10.38 -5.35 2.46
N HIS A 111 -10.50 -4.37 3.35
CA HIS A 111 -9.55 -3.27 3.41
C HIS A 111 -8.15 -3.71 3.88
N ALA A 112 -8.07 -4.74 4.74
CA ALA A 112 -6.79 -5.35 5.06
C ALA A 112 -6.11 -5.98 3.82
N ILE A 113 -6.89 -6.55 2.89
CA ILE A 113 -6.36 -7.03 1.60
C ILE A 113 -5.90 -5.86 0.74
N ILE A 114 -6.69 -4.79 0.65
CA ILE A 114 -6.36 -3.60 -0.15
C ILE A 114 -5.05 -2.97 0.33
N GLY A 115 -4.92 -2.66 1.63
CA GLY A 115 -3.71 -2.02 2.16
C GLY A 115 -2.42 -2.84 2.00
N ARG A 116 -2.50 -4.18 2.01
CA ARG A 116 -1.36 -5.04 1.62
C ARG A 116 -1.13 -5.06 0.11
N GLY A 117 -2.20 -4.99 -0.67
CA GLY A 117 -2.18 -4.97 -2.13
C GLY A 117 -1.49 -3.75 -2.69
N GLU A 118 -1.75 -2.58 -2.11
CA GLU A 118 -1.08 -1.32 -2.47
C GLU A 118 0.43 -1.45 -2.40
N MET A 119 0.98 -1.91 -1.27
CA MET A 119 2.43 -2.10 -1.15
C MET A 119 2.95 -3.25 -2.02
N ALA A 120 2.18 -4.33 -2.21
CA ALA A 120 2.56 -5.38 -3.15
C ALA A 120 2.66 -4.88 -4.60
N LEU A 121 1.78 -3.97 -5.02
CA LEU A 121 1.85 -3.29 -6.31
C LEU A 121 3.05 -2.35 -6.38
N THR A 122 3.27 -1.53 -5.35
CA THR A 122 4.42 -0.62 -5.27
C THR A 122 5.75 -1.36 -5.41
N LEU A 123 5.97 -2.43 -4.63
CA LEU A 123 7.16 -3.27 -4.74
C LEU A 123 7.25 -3.99 -6.09
N GLY A 124 6.09 -4.39 -6.61
CA GLY A 124 5.95 -5.06 -7.90
C GLY A 124 6.39 -4.23 -9.09
N ILE A 125 5.97 -2.97 -9.10
CA ILE A 125 6.11 -2.02 -10.21
C ILE A 125 7.42 -1.24 -10.08
N LEU A 126 7.71 -0.70 -8.90
CA LEU A 126 8.86 0.19 -8.69
C LEU A 126 10.12 -0.56 -8.24
N GLY A 127 9.98 -1.74 -7.66
CA GLY A 127 11.08 -2.42 -6.96
C GLY A 127 12.04 -3.23 -7.83
N GLY A 128 11.96 -3.08 -9.17
CA GLY A 128 12.83 -3.82 -10.08
C GLY A 128 12.72 -5.34 -9.96
N GLU A 129 13.80 -6.05 -10.29
CA GLU A 129 13.87 -7.52 -10.18
C GLU A 129 13.77 -7.99 -8.73
N ASP A 130 14.51 -7.32 -7.83
CA ASP A 130 14.64 -7.69 -6.41
C ASP A 130 13.42 -7.35 -5.55
N LYS A 131 12.42 -6.65 -6.12
CA LYS A 131 11.25 -6.14 -5.37
C LYS A 131 11.66 -5.23 -4.21
N VAL A 132 12.71 -4.44 -4.41
CA VAL A 132 13.17 -3.44 -3.43
C VAL A 132 13.06 -2.06 -4.04
N VAL A 133 12.30 -1.17 -3.39
CA VAL A 133 12.13 0.21 -3.83
C VAL A 133 13.06 1.11 -3.03
N PRO A 134 13.99 1.85 -3.64
CA PRO A 134 14.82 2.81 -2.92
C PRO A 134 13.97 3.82 -2.15
N SER A 135 14.31 4.10 -0.88
CA SER A 135 13.48 4.96 -0.02
C SER A 135 13.27 6.36 -0.61
N GLU A 136 14.32 6.94 -1.20
CA GLU A 136 14.22 8.25 -1.85
C GLU A 136 13.28 8.23 -3.06
N MET A 137 13.33 7.16 -3.85
CA MET A 137 12.41 7.00 -4.97
C MET A 137 10.96 6.88 -4.47
N LEU A 138 10.73 6.10 -3.41
CA LEU A 138 9.38 5.94 -2.84
C LEU A 138 8.86 7.27 -2.28
N ARG A 139 9.67 8.00 -1.52
CA ARG A 139 9.35 9.32 -0.97
C ARG A 139 8.95 10.29 -2.08
N ARG A 140 9.79 10.43 -3.12
CA ARG A 140 9.51 11.33 -4.23
C ARG A 140 8.25 10.92 -4.98
N TRP A 141 8.03 9.62 -5.17
CA TRP A 141 6.81 9.14 -5.81
C TRP A 141 5.54 9.50 -5.04
N PHE A 142 5.55 9.39 -3.70
CA PHE A 142 4.42 9.86 -2.87
C PHE A 142 4.21 11.38 -2.95
N VAL A 143 5.29 12.18 -2.83
CA VAL A 143 5.17 13.64 -2.71
C VAL A 143 4.94 14.33 -4.06
N GLU A 144 5.64 13.89 -5.10
CA GLU A 144 5.63 14.53 -6.41
C GLU A 144 4.62 13.89 -7.38
N GLU A 145 4.08 12.71 -7.03
CA GLU A 145 3.23 11.88 -7.90
C GLU A 145 3.86 11.64 -9.28
N ARG A 146 5.19 11.52 -9.32
CA ARG A 146 6.00 11.40 -10.53
C ARG A 146 7.01 10.28 -10.44
N PHE A 147 7.27 9.66 -11.58
CA PHE A 147 8.41 8.76 -11.70
C PHE A 147 9.72 9.57 -11.78
N PRO A 148 10.83 9.01 -11.26
CA PRO A 148 12.15 9.60 -11.50
C PRO A 148 12.45 9.73 -13.00
N GLU A 149 13.27 10.70 -13.36
CA GLU A 149 13.70 10.89 -14.74
C GLU A 149 14.38 9.61 -15.27
N GLY A 150 14.01 9.20 -16.48
CA GLY A 150 14.53 7.99 -17.12
C GLY A 150 14.01 6.68 -16.54
N TRP A 151 13.17 6.70 -15.50
CA TRP A 151 12.56 5.49 -14.95
C TRP A 151 11.74 4.75 -16.00
N LYS A 152 11.90 3.43 -16.04
CA LYS A 152 11.10 2.52 -16.85
C LYS A 152 10.84 1.23 -16.07
N PRO A 153 9.67 0.61 -16.22
CA PRO A 153 9.38 -0.67 -15.58
C PRO A 153 10.30 -1.76 -16.18
N THR A 154 10.94 -2.54 -15.32
CA THR A 154 11.88 -3.59 -15.74
C THR A 154 11.20 -4.94 -16.01
N ARG A 155 9.96 -5.11 -15.55
CA ARG A 155 9.19 -6.35 -15.71
C ARG A 155 7.70 -6.08 -15.81
N ARG A 156 6.99 -7.02 -16.43
CA ARG A 156 5.52 -6.98 -16.43
C ARG A 156 4.98 -7.48 -15.10
N TRP A 157 4.28 -6.62 -14.35
CA TRP A 157 3.68 -7.02 -13.07
C TRP A 157 2.31 -7.67 -13.28
N THR A 158 1.97 -8.68 -12.46
CA THR A 158 0.81 -9.54 -12.68
C THR A 158 -0.08 -9.67 -11.45
N LEU A 159 -1.32 -10.12 -11.67
CA LEU A 159 -2.27 -10.39 -10.59
C LEU A 159 -1.72 -11.46 -9.63
N THR A 160 -1.21 -12.56 -10.18
CA THR A 160 -0.56 -13.61 -9.39
C THR A 160 0.64 -13.08 -8.60
N GLY A 161 1.48 -12.23 -9.20
CA GLY A 161 2.61 -11.60 -8.52
C GLY A 161 2.16 -10.74 -7.33
N THR A 162 1.06 -10.01 -7.50
CA THR A 162 0.44 -9.21 -6.44
C THR A 162 -0.04 -10.10 -5.30
N LEU A 163 -0.84 -11.13 -5.61
CA LEU A 163 -1.41 -12.05 -4.62
C LEU A 163 -0.34 -12.81 -3.81
N LEU A 164 0.71 -13.30 -4.48
CA LEU A 164 1.81 -14.00 -3.80
C LEU A 164 2.59 -13.05 -2.88
N THR A 165 2.82 -11.81 -3.32
CA THR A 165 3.52 -10.81 -2.50
C THR A 165 2.67 -10.36 -1.31
N GLN A 166 1.36 -10.22 -1.48
CA GLN A 166 0.41 -9.96 -0.38
C GLN A 166 0.41 -11.11 0.65
N LEU A 167 0.47 -12.37 0.19
CA LEU A 167 0.51 -13.53 1.07
C LEU A 167 1.81 -13.55 1.89
N ASP A 168 2.97 -13.34 1.26
CA ASP A 168 4.25 -13.23 1.97
C ASP A 168 4.21 -12.10 3.01
N MET A 169 3.69 -10.92 2.63
CA MET A 169 3.52 -9.80 3.55
C MET A 169 2.64 -10.17 4.74
N ARG A 170 1.49 -10.82 4.53
CA ARG A 170 0.60 -11.28 5.60
C ARG A 170 1.31 -12.24 6.56
N ILE A 171 2.11 -13.18 6.04
CA ILE A 171 2.88 -14.12 6.86
C ILE A 171 3.89 -13.38 7.73
N ARG A 172 4.64 -12.41 7.14
CA ARG A 172 5.62 -11.58 7.87
C ARG A 172 4.96 -10.71 8.93
N MET A 173 3.85 -10.05 8.61
CA MET A 173 3.06 -9.29 9.59
C MET A 173 2.67 -10.16 10.79
N GLY A 174 2.19 -11.38 10.54
CA GLY A 174 1.85 -12.33 11.60
C GLY A 174 3.06 -12.73 12.45
N ARG A 175 4.24 -12.88 11.86
CA ARG A 175 5.48 -13.13 12.61
C ARG A 175 5.86 -11.93 13.47
N ILE A 176 5.88 -10.72 12.91
CA ILE A 176 6.24 -9.48 13.61
C ILE A 176 5.31 -9.26 14.81
N ARG A 177 3.99 -9.39 14.63
CA ARG A 177 3.02 -9.28 15.74
C ARG A 177 3.33 -10.24 16.89
N ARG A 178 3.62 -11.52 16.58
CA ARG A 178 3.99 -12.51 17.60
C ARG A 178 5.28 -12.16 18.33
N GLU A 179 6.27 -11.60 17.62
CA GLU A 179 7.53 -11.15 18.23
C GLU A 179 7.30 -9.95 19.16
N MET A 180 6.48 -8.98 18.76
CA MET A 180 6.09 -7.84 19.59
C MET A 180 5.37 -8.28 20.87
N GLU A 181 4.42 -9.21 20.78
CA GLU A 181 3.71 -9.73 21.95
C GLU A 181 4.64 -10.49 22.91
N LYS A 182 5.57 -11.29 22.37
CA LYS A 182 6.61 -11.94 23.19
C LYS A 182 7.52 -10.92 23.88
N ALA A 183 7.91 -9.85 23.19
CA ALA A 183 8.74 -8.79 23.77
C ALA A 183 8.01 -8.06 24.90
N LYS A 184 6.73 -7.68 24.70
CA LYS A 184 5.88 -7.08 25.73
C LYS A 184 5.74 -7.98 26.96
N ALA A 185 5.49 -9.28 26.75
CA ALA A 185 5.38 -10.24 27.85
C ALA A 185 6.67 -10.39 28.67
N LYS A 186 7.84 -10.32 28.01
CA LYS A 186 9.14 -10.34 28.71
C LYS A 186 9.33 -9.09 29.57
N VAL A 187 9.01 -7.90 29.03
CA VAL A 187 9.11 -6.63 29.78
C VAL A 187 8.18 -6.61 30.98
N LYS A 188 6.97 -7.18 30.88
CA LYS A 188 6.02 -7.26 32.00
C LYS A 188 6.47 -8.20 33.14
N ASN A 189 7.32 -9.18 32.83
CA ASN A 189 7.80 -10.19 33.77
C ASN A 189 9.22 -9.91 34.30
N ALA A 190 9.83 -8.80 33.91
CA ALA A 190 11.13 -8.33 34.38
C ALA A 190 10.94 -7.23 35.43
#